data_AF-A0A965FB37-F1
#
_entry.id   AF-A0A965FB37-F1
#
_cell.length_a   1.000
_cell.length_b   1.000
_cell.length_c   1.000
_cell.angle_alpha   90.00
_cell.angle_beta   90.00
_cell.angle_gamma   90.00
#
_symmetry.space_group_name_H-M   'P 1'
#
loop_
_entity.id
_entity.type
_entity.pdbx_description
1 polymer ?
#
loop_
_entity_poly.entity_id
_entity_poly.type
_entity_poly.pdbx_seq_one_letter_code
_entity_poly.pdbx_strand_id
1 'polypeptide(L)'
;MATKKKPIKKVVKKMTRRPRTIKEPILTKLDFWAIATKEVYDSLRKAGMDESTALAFAMDRSSYPDWIIDPTDPIKNPLDDFDEDED
;
A
#
# COMPACT_ATOMS: atom_id res chain seq x y z
N MET A 1 4.39 -46.15 61.17
CA MET A 1 4.20 -46.12 59.71
C MET A 1 4.11 -44.67 59.26
N ALA A 2 5.04 -44.18 58.43
CA ALA A 2 5.05 -42.79 57.96
C ALA A 2 4.69 -42.75 56.47
N THR A 3 3.51 -42.22 56.14
CA THR A 3 3.06 -42.07 54.75
C THR A 3 3.64 -40.77 54.16
N LYS A 4 4.66 -40.89 53.31
CA LYS A 4 5.21 -39.75 52.54
C LYS A 4 4.15 -39.29 51.53
N LYS A 5 3.60 -38.09 51.72
CA LYS A 5 2.75 -37.41 50.74
C LYS A 5 3.58 -37.08 49.49
N LYS A 6 3.11 -37.48 48.31
CA LYS A 6 3.76 -37.20 47.02
C LYS A 6 3.63 -35.70 46.69
N PRO A 7 4.69 -35.05 46.19
CA PRO A 7 4.64 -33.63 45.84
C PRO A 7 3.74 -33.41 44.62
N ILE A 8 2.75 -32.54 44.78
CA ILE A 8 1.84 -32.12 43.71
C ILE A 8 2.66 -31.24 42.75
N LYS A 9 2.89 -31.72 41.53
CA LYS A 9 3.54 -30.95 40.47
C LYS A 9 2.65 -29.75 40.13
N LYS A 10 3.12 -28.53 40.42
CA LYS A 10 2.47 -27.30 39.97
C LYS A 10 2.46 -27.29 38.45
N VAL A 11 1.27 -27.36 37.86
CA VAL A 11 1.10 -27.26 36.40
C VAL A 11 1.46 -25.82 36.02
N VAL A 12 2.64 -25.64 35.44
CA VAL A 12 3.05 -24.35 34.88
C VAL A 12 2.11 -24.06 33.72
N LYS A 13 1.20 -23.07 33.89
CA LYS A 13 0.36 -22.58 32.80
C LYS A 13 1.29 -22.12 31.68
N LYS A 14 1.28 -22.84 30.55
CA LYS A 14 1.95 -22.38 29.32
C LYS A 14 1.33 -21.03 28.97
N MET A 15 2.09 -19.95 29.14
CA MET A 15 1.72 -18.65 28.61
C MET A 15 1.60 -18.82 27.10
N THR A 16 0.36 -18.77 26.60
CA THR A 16 0.10 -18.65 25.17
C THR A 16 0.81 -17.39 24.70
N ARG A 17 1.72 -17.54 23.73
CA ARG A 17 2.41 -16.39 23.13
C ARG A 17 1.30 -15.51 22.56
N ARG A 18 1.21 -14.27 23.03
CA ARG A 18 0.25 -13.30 22.50
C ARG A 18 0.51 -13.21 20.98
N PRO A 19 -0.52 -13.30 20.13
CA PRO A 19 -0.33 -13.08 18.70
C PRO A 19 0.30 -11.70 18.55
N ARG A 20 1.40 -11.62 17.78
CA ARG A 20 1.94 -10.33 17.38
C ARG A 20 0.86 -9.71 16.50
N THR A 21 0.10 -8.78 17.02
CA THR A 21 -0.71 -7.87 16.22
C THR A 21 0.28 -7.11 15.36
N ILE A 22 0.48 -7.58 14.12
CA ILE A 22 1.13 -6.79 13.09
C ILE A 22 0.17 -5.64 12.87
N LYS A 23 0.52 -4.48 13.39
CA LYS A 23 -0.22 -3.23 13.18
C LYS A 23 -0.03 -2.86 11.72
N GLU A 24 -0.83 -3.48 10.85
CA GLU A 24 -0.93 -3.21 9.42
C GLU A 24 0.36 -3.57 8.62
N PRO A 25 0.26 -3.99 7.35
CA PRO A 25 1.41 -3.84 6.47
C PRO A 25 1.71 -2.34 6.44
N ILE A 26 2.91 -1.93 6.84
CA ILE A 26 3.36 -0.56 6.62
C ILE A 26 3.50 -0.43 5.11
N LEU A 27 2.41 -0.09 4.43
CA LEU A 27 2.37 0.17 2.99
C LEU A 27 3.42 1.22 2.74
N THR A 28 4.42 0.83 1.96
CA THR A 28 5.50 1.73 1.57
C THR A 28 4.93 2.76 0.60
N LYS A 29 5.65 3.87 0.40
CA LYS A 29 5.25 4.87 -0.61
C LYS A 29 5.07 4.27 -2.00
N LEU A 30 5.81 3.19 -2.31
CA LEU A 30 5.66 2.45 -3.57
C LEU A 30 4.35 1.66 -3.63
N ASP A 31 3.89 1.11 -2.51
CA ASP A 31 2.62 0.38 -2.48
C ASP A 31 1.43 1.34 -2.68
N PHE A 32 1.48 2.54 -2.11
CA PHE A 32 0.47 3.57 -2.38
C PHE A 32 0.43 3.98 -3.85
N TRP A 33 1.60 4.12 -4.49
CA TRP A 33 1.68 4.38 -5.92
C TRP A 33 1.08 3.23 -6.74
N ALA A 34 1.44 1.98 -6.43
CA ALA A 34 0.92 0.81 -7.13
C ALA A 34 -0.60 0.63 -6.97
N ILE A 35 -1.15 0.99 -5.81
CA ILE A 35 -2.60 0.99 -5.58
C ILE A 35 -3.27 2.07 -6.43
N ALA A 36 -2.73 3.29 -6.46
CA ALA A 36 -3.27 4.37 -7.27
C ALA A 36 -3.28 4.03 -8.77
N THR A 37 -2.18 3.49 -9.29
CA THR A 37 -2.08 3.12 -10.71
C THR A 37 -3.09 2.03 -11.08
N LYS A 38 -3.32 1.07 -10.17
CA LYS A 38 -4.30 -0.01 -10.36
C LYS A 38 -5.74 0.51 -10.38
N GLU A 39 -6.09 1.41 -9.45
CA GLU A 39 -7.42 2.02 -9.41
C GLU A 39 -7.71 2.84 -10.67
N VAL A 40 -6.72 3.60 -11.16
CA VAL A 40 -6.84 4.33 -12.43
C VAL A 40 -7.07 3.36 -13.58
N TYR A 41 -6.23 2.35 -13.74
CA TYR A 41 -6.38 1.35 -14.80
C TYR A 41 -7.77 0.68 -14.78
N ASP A 42 -8.22 0.23 -13.61
CA ASP A 42 -9.52 -0.44 -13.46
C ASP A 42 -10.69 0.53 -13.73
N SER A 43 -10.54 1.82 -13.39
CA SER A 43 -11.54 2.85 -13.72
C SER A 43 -11.66 3.08 -15.23
N LEU A 44 -10.55 3.13 -15.96
CA LEU A 44 -10.52 3.30 -17.42
C LEU A 44 -11.09 2.07 -18.12
N ARG A 45 -10.79 0.86 -17.62
CA ARG A 45 -11.39 -0.39 -18.11
C ARG A 45 -12.89 -0.45 -17.88
N LYS A 46 -13.38 0.02 -16.71
CA LYS A 46 -14.83 0.15 -16.42
C LYS A 46 -15.51 1.18 -17.34
N ALA A 47 -14.80 2.25 -17.71
CA ALA A 47 -15.29 3.24 -18.67
C ALA A 47 -15.33 2.73 -20.13
N GLY A 48 -14.81 1.52 -20.39
CA GLY A 48 -14.85 0.87 -21.70
C GLY A 48 -13.65 1.16 -22.60
N MET A 49 -12.57 1.74 -22.06
CA MET A 49 -11.33 1.93 -22.83
C MET A 49 -10.67 0.59 -23.16
N ASP A 50 -9.98 0.54 -24.30
CA ASP A 50 -9.13 -0.59 -24.67
C ASP A 50 -7.93 -0.73 -23.72
N GLU A 51 -7.39 -1.94 -23.63
CA GLU A 51 -6.30 -2.26 -22.69
C GLU A 51 -5.03 -1.47 -22.96
N SER A 52 -4.68 -1.24 -24.23
CA SER A 52 -3.50 -0.45 -24.62
C SER A 52 -3.61 1.01 -24.19
N THR A 53 -4.76 1.63 -24.44
CA THR A 53 -5.02 3.02 -24.07
C THR A 53 -5.11 3.17 -22.56
N ALA A 54 -5.80 2.24 -21.88
CA ALA A 54 -5.88 2.26 -20.42
C ALA A 54 -4.51 2.10 -19.76
N LEU A 55 -3.63 1.25 -20.32
CA LEU A 55 -2.27 1.08 -19.84
C LEU A 55 -1.42 2.33 -20.10
N ALA A 56 -1.56 2.97 -21.26
CA ALA A 56 -0.85 4.21 -21.58
C ALA A 56 -1.15 5.31 -20.55
N PHE A 57 -2.43 5.52 -20.24
CA PHE A 57 -2.85 6.48 -19.20
C PHE A 57 -2.44 6.06 -17.78
N ALA A 58 -2.40 4.76 -17.48
CA ALA A 58 -1.96 4.27 -16.18
C ALA A 58 -0.43 4.41 -15.96
N MET A 59 0.37 4.40 -17.03
CA MET A 59 1.82 4.61 -16.94
C MET A 59 2.21 6.08 -16.78
N ASP A 60 1.41 7.00 -17.33
CA ASP A 60 1.66 8.42 -17.25
C ASP A 60 1.03 9.05 -16.00
N ARG A 61 1.88 9.55 -15.11
CA ARG A 61 1.47 10.13 -13.83
C ARG A 61 0.76 11.48 -14.00
N SER A 62 1.02 12.19 -15.10
CA SER A 62 0.35 13.46 -15.45
C SER A 62 -1.12 13.27 -15.83
N SER A 63 -1.48 12.05 -16.26
CA SER A 63 -2.85 11.72 -16.66
C SER A 63 -3.79 11.48 -15.48
N TYR A 64 -3.26 11.50 -14.26
CA TYR A 64 -4.07 11.28 -13.07
C TYR A 64 -4.70 12.60 -12.64
N PRO A 65 -5.98 12.60 -12.25
CA PRO A 65 -6.62 13.78 -11.70
C PRO A 65 -5.86 14.36 -10.50
N ASP A 66 -5.83 15.69 -10.37
CA ASP A 66 -5.14 16.45 -9.30
C ASP A 66 -5.55 16.07 -7.86
N TRP A 67 -6.70 15.40 -7.69
CA TRP A 67 -7.16 14.92 -6.39
C TRP A 67 -6.59 13.55 -6.00
N ILE A 68 -5.98 12.83 -6.96
CA ILE A 68 -5.28 11.55 -6.76
C ILE A 68 -3.78 11.79 -6.56
N ILE A 69 -3.21 12.81 -7.21
CA ILE A 69 -1.81 13.20 -7.10
C ILE A 69 -1.73 14.68 -6.77
N ASP A 70 -1.07 15.01 -5.66
CA ASP A 70 -0.83 16.39 -5.29
C ASP A 70 0.02 17.08 -6.39
N PRO A 71 -0.43 18.20 -6.98
CA PRO A 71 0.31 18.91 -8.01
C PRO A 71 1.66 19.44 -7.54
N THR A 72 1.93 19.47 -6.23
CA THR A 72 3.22 19.85 -5.64
C THR A 72 4.16 18.67 -5.34
N ASP A 73 3.86 17.45 -5.82
CA ASP A 73 4.73 16.28 -5.61
C ASP A 73 6.13 16.49 -6.26
N PRO A 74 7.24 16.34 -5.51
CA PRO A 74 8.61 16.57 -6.03
C PRO A 74 9.06 15.67 -7.18
N ILE A 75 8.23 14.68 -7.58
CA ILE A 75 8.45 13.80 -8.73
C ILE A 75 7.85 14.41 -10.02
N LYS A 76 7.34 15.65 -9.96
CA LYS A 76 6.89 16.37 -11.14
C LYS A 76 8.00 16.35 -12.21
N ASN A 77 7.63 16.04 -13.45
CA ASN A 77 8.58 15.98 -14.54
C ASN A 77 9.30 17.34 -14.63
N PRO A 78 10.64 17.38 -14.53
CA PRO A 78 11.40 18.63 -14.65
C PRO A 78 11.25 19.33 -16.00
N LEU A 79 10.53 18.73 -16.95
CA LEU A 79 10.24 19.25 -18.28
C LEU A 79 8.91 20.02 -18.34
N ASP A 80 8.03 19.84 -17.35
CA ASP A 80 6.71 20.50 -17.27
C ASP A 80 6.85 21.99 -16.87
N ASP A 81 7.97 22.36 -16.24
CA ASP A 81 8.32 23.75 -15.91
C ASP A 81 8.98 24.51 -17.09
N PHE A 82 9.14 23.88 -18.26
CA PHE A 82 9.80 24.50 -19.44
C PHE A 82 8.85 24.89 -20.58
N ASP A 83 7.53 24.67 -20.45
CA ASP A 83 6.57 24.90 -21.56
C ASP A 83 5.71 26.18 -21.41
N GLU A 84 6.07 27.13 -20.53
CA GLU A 84 5.30 28.39 -20.36
C GLU A 84 5.98 29.69 -20.85
N ASP A 85 7.14 29.64 -21.51
CA ASP A 85 7.84 30.84 -22.03
C ASP A 85 8.44 30.66 -23.45
N GLU A 86 7.63 30.31 -24.46
CA GLU A 86 8.03 30.55 -25.87
C GLU A 86 6.80 30.82 -26.79
N ASP A 87 6.54 32.12 -27.04
CA ASP A 87 5.76 32.79 -28.11
C ASP A 87 4.50 32.12 -28.74
#